data_AF-A0A162Y937-F1
#
_entry.id   AF-A0A162Y937-F1
#
_cell.length_a   1.000
_cell.length_b   1.000
_cell.length_c   1.000
_cell.angle_alpha   90.00
_cell.angle_beta   90.00
_cell.angle_gamma   90.00
#
_symmetry.space_group_name_H-M   'P 1'
#
loop_
_entity.id
_entity.type
_entity.pdbx_description
1 polymer ?
#
loop_
_entity_poly.entity_id
_entity_poly.type
_entity_poly.pdbx_seq_one_letter_code
_entity_poly.pdbx_strand_id
1 'polypeptide(L)'
;MNTTFQLTSLLTCAVCKEYLTDPISLSCGYTVCRTCLPPSTLLRKPTFVCPVSQCTSKAHLFGPQLFTDACVHGLSQLTRNTIDCYSRPPTPTSMDDGKNSLAIQNIQQGDHVIQSSTAMLQCHCCSQTMVNPITTHCGHTFCRLCVLQMKVTTDKCLNCKRPLPKFASLEAQAPNYLLESVKRGLQSAGAIRSLFANDSPFLSVTQWHETDIPLFTNGSLVLPNQPCRFPIFTAPLLRQMRHAIVSSSRYNGLCMAVVHQGLPSMAQFGTIVKIISVEHRHDAIIIDAIGLDRFKIEKYHQIEEDCMVASIEVLVDDEIVPRVDDHLHCSKRITNNANDDYAQALIDFGFMPPTYDTASTLHQRILDMVQSSPTPSLNISTEGLLGPVWFENMQQIYGPLPSPKEASRLCWWVASVLPGSNTERYAFLSTDRLSDRLETAILWINQLESQWTRCRSSAVHAISQAILQQQ
;
A
#
# COMPACT_ATOMS: atom_id res chain seq x y z
N MET A 1 13.80 27.40 32.79
CA MET A 1 13.74 25.92 32.79
C MET A 1 14.43 25.46 31.52
N ASN A 2 15.69 25.02 31.64
CA ASN A 2 16.51 24.52 30.53
C ASN A 2 16.01 23.15 30.07
N THR A 3 15.05 23.12 29.16
CA THR A 3 14.67 21.92 28.41
C THR A 3 15.43 21.89 27.09
N THR A 4 16.76 21.90 27.15
CA THR A 4 17.58 21.67 25.96
C THR A 4 17.38 20.22 25.56
N PHE A 5 16.71 20.00 24.42
CA PHE A 5 16.62 18.71 23.75
C PHE A 5 18.02 18.07 23.68
N GLN A 6 18.26 17.03 24.49
CA GLN A 6 19.55 16.32 24.51
C GLN A 6 19.59 15.31 23.37
N LEU A 7 19.76 15.82 22.14
CA LEU A 7 19.93 14.98 20.95
C LEU A 7 21.00 13.89 21.15
N THR A 8 22.03 14.21 21.95
CA THR A 8 23.13 13.31 22.35
C THR A 8 22.65 12.03 23.03
N SER A 9 21.59 12.08 23.86
CA SER A 9 21.07 10.89 24.55
C SER A 9 20.31 9.94 23.62
N LEU A 10 19.83 10.45 22.48
CA LEU A 10 19.09 9.67 21.48
C LEU A 10 20.02 8.97 20.47
N LEU A 11 21.22 9.49 20.25
CA LEU A 11 22.19 8.98 19.28
C LEU A 11 23.04 7.83 19.84
N THR A 12 22.37 6.87 20.48
CA THR A 12 23.00 5.70 21.12
C THR A 12 22.75 4.43 20.32
N CYS A 13 23.72 3.53 20.37
CA CYS A 13 23.67 2.24 19.70
C CYS A 13 22.62 1.33 20.33
N ALA A 14 21.77 0.70 19.51
CA ALA A 14 20.79 -0.25 20.03
C ALA A 14 21.43 -1.50 20.71
N VAL A 15 22.70 -1.82 20.41
CA VAL A 15 23.44 -2.95 20.98
C VAL A 15 24.29 -2.53 22.18
N CYS A 16 25.38 -1.79 21.96
CA CYS A 16 26.32 -1.46 23.03
C CYS A 16 25.84 -0.33 23.96
N LYS A 17 24.75 0.37 23.62
CA LYS A 17 24.21 1.53 24.36
C LYS A 17 25.14 2.75 24.44
N GLU A 18 26.33 2.66 23.88
CA GLU A 18 27.27 3.77 23.70
C GLU A 18 26.86 4.68 22.53
N TYR A 19 27.49 5.85 22.47
CA TYR A 19 27.33 6.79 21.38
C TYR A 19 27.67 6.16 20.02
N LEU A 20 26.86 6.47 19.00
CA LEU A 20 27.01 5.85 17.68
C LEU A 20 28.35 6.19 17.00
N THR A 21 29.00 5.15 16.49
CA THR A 21 30.21 5.22 15.65
C THR A 21 29.96 4.42 14.38
N ASP A 22 30.14 5.04 13.22
CA ASP A 22 29.78 4.48 11.90
C ASP A 22 28.39 3.82 11.91
N PRO A 23 27.31 4.59 12.15
CA PRO A 23 25.97 4.05 12.35
C PRO A 23 25.47 3.30 11.12
N ILE A 24 24.88 2.13 11.33
CA ILE A 24 24.23 1.32 10.30
C ILE A 24 22.79 1.06 10.73
N SER A 25 21.85 1.48 9.90
CA SER A 25 20.42 1.25 10.12
C SER A 25 19.96 -0.02 9.42
N LEU A 26 19.37 -0.93 10.17
CA LEU A 26 18.93 -2.25 9.73
C LEU A 26 17.48 -2.22 9.22
N SER A 27 17.09 -3.23 8.43
CA SER A 27 15.72 -3.34 7.92
C SER A 27 14.66 -3.57 9.01
N CYS A 28 15.07 -3.98 10.22
CA CYS A 28 14.21 -4.00 11.41
C CYS A 28 14.04 -2.65 12.09
N GLY A 29 14.60 -1.56 11.54
CA GLY A 29 14.40 -0.20 12.04
C GLY A 29 15.40 0.25 13.10
N TYR A 30 16.20 -0.67 13.67
CA TYR A 30 17.24 -0.33 14.64
C TYR A 30 18.53 0.16 13.97
N THR A 31 19.19 1.11 14.62
CA THR A 31 20.51 1.61 14.22
C THR A 31 21.58 1.16 15.21
N VAL A 32 22.69 0.64 14.70
CA VAL A 32 23.79 0.07 15.48
C VAL A 32 25.14 0.58 14.99
N CYS A 33 26.19 0.47 15.81
CA CYS A 33 27.55 0.75 15.36
C CYS A 33 28.00 -0.35 14.39
N ARG A 34 28.82 -0.01 13.40
CA ARG A 34 29.41 -1.00 12.47
C ARG A 34 30.13 -2.13 13.20
N THR A 35 30.84 -1.82 14.29
CA THR A 35 31.57 -2.78 15.12
C THR A 35 30.68 -3.71 15.95
N CYS A 36 29.40 -3.35 16.14
CA CYS A 36 28.42 -4.19 16.83
C CYS A 36 27.74 -5.20 15.90
N LEU A 37 28.01 -5.12 14.59
CA LEU A 37 27.55 -6.12 13.63
C LEU A 37 28.59 -7.25 13.50
N PRO A 38 28.14 -8.49 13.24
CA PRO A 38 29.06 -9.57 12.93
C PRO A 38 29.87 -9.23 11.66
N PRO A 39 31.16 -9.59 11.58
CA PRO A 39 32.00 -9.30 10.42
C PRO A 39 31.39 -9.88 9.13
N SER A 40 31.21 -9.05 8.11
CA SER A 40 30.60 -9.46 6.83
C SER A 40 31.35 -10.61 6.14
N THR A 41 32.64 -10.77 6.43
CA THR A 41 33.53 -11.81 5.88
C THR A 41 33.28 -13.22 6.45
N LEU A 42 32.56 -13.35 7.57
CA LEU A 42 32.28 -14.64 8.22
C LEU A 42 30.92 -15.24 7.80
N LEU A 43 30.17 -14.54 6.96
CA LEU A 43 28.81 -14.92 6.58
C LEU A 43 28.83 -15.91 5.41
N ARG A 44 28.79 -17.20 5.71
CA ARG A 44 28.63 -18.27 4.71
C ARG A 44 27.26 -18.24 4.00
N LYS A 45 26.29 -17.49 4.55
CA LYS A 45 24.95 -17.23 4.00
C LYS A 45 24.68 -15.73 4.09
N PRO A 46 23.87 -15.12 3.21
CA PRO A 46 23.54 -13.70 3.24
C PRO A 46 22.60 -13.33 4.40
N THR A 47 22.59 -14.10 5.49
CA THR A 47 21.64 -13.97 6.61
C THR A 47 22.37 -13.91 7.94
N PHE A 48 21.88 -13.07 8.86
CA PHE A 48 22.38 -13.01 10.24
C PHE A 48 21.26 -12.86 11.26
N VAL A 49 21.55 -13.23 12.50
CA VAL A 49 20.69 -12.95 13.65
C VAL A 49 20.95 -11.53 14.12
N CYS A 50 19.89 -10.74 14.29
CA CYS A 50 20.04 -9.36 14.76
C CYS A 50 20.73 -9.33 16.13
N PRO A 51 21.79 -8.51 16.34
CA PRO A 51 22.41 -8.37 17.65
C PRO A 51 21.56 -7.55 18.64
N VAL A 52 20.46 -6.93 18.16
CA VAL A 52 19.55 -6.13 18.99
C VAL A 52 18.57 -7.07 19.70
N SER A 53 18.57 -7.07 21.03
CA SER A 53 17.76 -7.99 21.84
C SER A 53 16.24 -7.78 21.69
N GLN A 54 15.80 -6.58 21.31
CA GLN A 54 14.39 -6.25 21.06
C GLN A 54 13.90 -6.68 19.67
N CYS A 55 14.80 -7.15 18.79
CA CYS A 55 14.42 -7.57 17.45
C CYS A 55 13.76 -8.96 17.49
N THR A 56 12.56 -9.07 16.92
CA THR A 56 11.78 -10.31 16.85
C THR A 56 12.02 -11.12 15.57
N SER A 57 12.80 -10.57 14.63
CA SER A 57 13.09 -11.23 13.35
C SER A 57 14.07 -12.39 13.54
N LYS A 58 13.71 -13.58 13.03
CA LYS A 58 14.56 -14.78 13.10
C LYS A 58 15.90 -14.60 12.38
N ALA A 59 15.91 -13.85 11.28
CA ALA A 59 17.11 -13.49 10.55
C ALA A 59 16.88 -12.23 9.71
N HIS A 60 17.96 -11.52 9.41
CA HIS A 60 18.02 -10.41 8.46
C HIS A 60 18.90 -10.77 7.27
N LEU A 61 18.55 -10.23 6.10
CA LEU A 61 19.40 -10.34 4.92
C LEU A 61 20.47 -9.24 4.94
N PHE A 62 21.71 -9.61 4.60
CA PHE A 62 22.74 -8.66 4.23
C PHE A 62 22.57 -8.26 2.77
N GLY A 63 22.57 -6.95 2.50
CA GLY A 63 22.99 -6.48 1.19
C GLY A 63 24.47 -6.82 0.98
N PRO A 64 24.97 -6.87 -0.28
CA PRO A 64 26.37 -7.20 -0.57
C PRO A 64 27.36 -6.28 0.16
N GLN A 65 26.93 -5.06 0.50
CA GLN A 65 27.68 -4.10 1.32
C GLN A 65 26.70 -3.34 2.22
N LEU A 66 27.09 -3.12 3.50
CA LEU A 66 26.38 -2.23 4.41
C LEU A 66 27.06 -0.86 4.43
N PHE A 67 26.28 0.15 4.05
CA PHE A 67 26.71 1.53 4.07
C PHE A 67 26.28 2.20 5.37
N THR A 68 27.10 3.15 5.80
CA THR A 68 26.78 4.00 6.95
C THR A 68 25.52 4.81 6.66
N ASP A 69 24.61 4.92 7.62
CA ASP A 69 23.44 5.79 7.54
C ASP A 69 23.90 7.25 7.52
N ALA A 70 23.80 7.90 6.36
CA ALA A 70 24.31 9.24 6.13
C ALA A 70 23.60 10.29 7.00
N CYS A 71 22.29 10.11 7.26
CA CYS A 71 21.50 11.03 8.08
C CYS A 71 21.91 10.90 9.55
N VAL A 72 21.94 9.67 10.09
CA VAL A 72 22.33 9.44 11.49
C VAL A 72 23.80 9.79 11.74
N HIS A 73 24.67 9.52 10.77
CA HIS A 73 26.07 9.93 10.86
C HIS A 73 26.22 11.45 10.92
N GLY A 74 25.48 12.18 10.07
CA GLY A 74 25.45 13.64 10.10
C GLY A 74 24.96 14.21 11.44
N LEU A 75 23.87 13.66 11.99
CA LEU A 75 23.36 14.04 13.32
C LEU A 75 24.38 13.76 14.42
N SER A 76 25.12 12.66 14.30
CA SER A 76 26.20 12.30 15.23
C SER A 76 27.36 13.29 15.13
N GLN A 77 27.85 13.60 13.93
CA GLN A 77 28.92 14.59 13.77
C GLN A 77 28.53 15.98 14.30
N LEU A 78 27.29 16.42 14.04
CA LEU A 78 26.77 17.70 14.50
C LEU A 78 26.82 17.81 16.03
N THR A 79 26.36 16.77 16.74
CA THR A 79 26.36 16.77 18.21
C THR A 79 27.74 16.61 18.82
N ARG A 80 28.62 15.82 18.20
CA ARG A 80 30.01 15.65 18.67
C ARG A 80 30.77 16.98 18.63
N ASN A 81 30.67 17.71 17.52
CA ASN A 81 31.32 19.02 17.39
C ASN A 81 30.87 20.02 18.46
N THR A 82 29.59 19.95 18.89
CA THR A 82 29.14 20.79 20.01
C THR A 82 29.71 20.35 21.35
N ILE A 83 29.81 19.05 21.63
CA ILE A 83 30.42 18.55 22.88
C ILE A 83 31.91 18.95 22.97
N ASP A 84 32.64 18.86 21.86
CA ASP A 84 34.07 19.21 21.81
C ASP A 84 34.31 20.72 22.04
N CYS A 85 33.39 21.58 21.58
CA CYS A 85 33.43 23.02 21.88
C CYS A 85 33.23 23.33 23.38
N TYR A 86 32.35 22.59 24.07
CA TYR A 86 32.11 22.75 25.52
C TYR A 86 33.22 22.16 26.40
N SER A 87 34.03 21.26 25.86
CA SER A 87 35.10 20.57 26.58
C SER A 87 36.44 21.34 26.58
N ARG A 88 36.58 22.43 25.81
CA ARG A 88 37.76 23.31 25.85
C ARG A 88 37.65 24.28 27.02
N PRO A 89 38.65 24.36 27.92
CA PRO A 89 38.65 25.38 28.97
C PRO A 89 38.68 26.78 28.34
N PRO A 90 37.90 27.75 28.86
CA PRO A 90 37.93 29.12 28.36
C PRO A 90 39.33 29.67 28.51
N THR A 91 39.92 30.18 27.42
CA THR A 91 41.14 30.98 27.49
C THR A 91 40.87 32.19 28.37
N PRO A 92 41.74 32.51 29.36
CA PRO A 92 41.49 33.61 30.29
C PRO A 92 41.61 34.95 29.54
N THR A 93 40.48 35.51 29.12
CA THR A 93 40.38 36.91 28.71
C THR A 93 39.84 37.73 29.89
N SER A 94 40.54 38.82 30.16
CA SER A 94 40.32 39.73 31.29
C SER A 94 38.97 40.45 31.28
N MET A 95 38.38 40.55 32.48
CA MET A 95 37.38 41.53 32.96
C MET A 95 35.92 41.45 32.45
N ASP A 96 35.10 40.83 33.29
CA ASP A 96 33.73 41.16 33.77
C ASP A 96 32.54 41.59 32.87
N ASP A 97 32.58 41.37 31.55
CA ASP A 97 31.37 41.39 30.68
C ASP A 97 30.97 39.98 30.14
N GLY A 98 31.69 38.94 30.54
CA GLY A 98 31.68 37.62 29.87
C GLY A 98 30.47 36.71 30.13
N LYS A 99 29.68 36.91 31.19
CA LYS A 99 28.58 36.00 31.54
C LYS A 99 27.38 36.10 30.58
N ASN A 100 27.05 37.30 30.14
CA ASN A 100 25.98 37.51 29.14
C ASN A 100 26.42 37.06 27.73
N SER A 101 27.69 37.29 27.37
CA SER A 101 28.23 36.88 26.06
C SER A 101 28.26 35.35 25.90
N LEU A 102 28.71 34.62 26.92
CA LEU A 102 28.72 33.14 26.92
C LEU A 102 27.30 32.55 26.91
N ALA A 103 26.36 33.14 27.65
CA ALA A 103 24.96 32.70 27.62
C ALA A 103 24.32 32.90 26.23
N ILE A 104 24.58 34.03 25.57
CA ILE A 104 24.10 34.31 24.20
C ILE A 104 24.74 33.35 23.19
N GLN A 105 26.06 33.09 23.28
CA GLN A 105 26.74 32.11 22.43
C GLN A 105 26.17 30.69 22.60
N ASN A 106 25.86 30.29 23.84
CA ASN A 106 25.26 28.98 24.12
C ASN A 106 23.84 28.85 23.57
N ILE A 107 23.04 29.92 23.63
CA ILE A 107 21.69 29.95 23.04
C ILE A 107 21.78 29.86 21.51
N GLN A 108 22.63 30.68 20.88
CA GLN A 108 22.85 30.66 19.43
C GLN A 108 23.36 29.30 18.92
N GLN A 109 24.24 28.64 19.69
CA GLN A 109 24.77 27.33 19.34
C GLN A 109 23.71 26.21 19.50
N GLY A 110 22.86 26.30 20.53
CA GLY A 110 21.70 25.41 20.71
C GLY A 110 20.68 25.53 19.57
N ASP A 111 20.35 26.76 19.17
CA ASP A 111 19.45 27.04 18.06
C ASP A 111 20.01 26.50 16.73
N HIS A 112 21.32 26.67 16.48
CA HIS A 112 21.99 26.13 15.29
C HIS A 112 21.92 24.60 15.21
N VAL A 113 22.10 23.89 16.33
CA VAL A 113 21.98 22.42 16.37
C VAL A 113 20.56 21.98 16.05
N ILE A 114 19.56 22.63 16.63
CA ILE A 114 18.15 22.32 16.39
C ILE A 114 17.78 22.56 14.93
N GLN A 115 18.19 23.70 14.36
CA GLN A 115 17.94 24.04 12.95
C GLN A 115 18.61 23.04 11.99
N SER A 116 19.89 22.74 12.22
CA SER A 116 20.66 21.79 11.40
C SER A 116 20.10 20.37 11.50
N SER A 117 19.69 19.94 12.70
CA SER A 117 19.07 18.63 12.91
C SER A 117 17.72 18.53 12.20
N THR A 118 16.94 19.62 12.22
CA THR A 118 15.66 19.70 11.51
C THR A 118 15.86 19.61 9.99
N ALA A 119 16.88 20.29 9.45
CA ALA A 119 17.23 20.21 8.04
C ALA A 119 17.67 18.78 7.63
N MET A 120 18.43 18.08 8.47
CA MET A 120 18.85 16.69 8.22
C MET A 120 17.68 15.68 8.21
N LEU A 121 16.56 16.02 8.85
CA LEU A 121 15.34 15.21 8.84
C LEU A 121 14.43 15.49 7.63
N GLN A 122 14.82 16.38 6.71
CA GLN A 122 14.08 16.61 5.47
C GLN A 122 14.34 15.49 4.45
N CYS A 123 13.26 15.00 3.85
CA CYS A 123 13.31 14.02 2.78
C CYS A 123 13.80 14.70 1.49
N HIS A 124 14.87 14.18 0.88
CA HIS A 124 15.39 14.73 -0.38
C HIS A 124 14.46 14.49 -1.60
N CYS A 125 13.39 13.71 -1.43
CA CYS A 125 12.40 13.45 -2.48
C CYS A 125 11.24 14.45 -2.47
N CYS A 126 10.69 14.77 -1.29
CA CYS A 126 9.52 15.66 -1.16
C CYS A 126 9.84 16.99 -0.45
N SER A 127 11.07 17.17 0.03
CA SER A 127 11.54 18.33 0.81
C SER A 127 10.78 18.60 2.11
N GLN A 128 9.92 17.67 2.55
CA GLN A 128 9.22 17.71 3.82
C GLN A 128 9.97 16.90 4.88
N THR A 129 9.66 17.14 6.16
CA THR A 129 10.14 16.29 7.26
C THR A 129 9.76 14.83 7.00
N MET A 130 10.71 13.91 7.19
CA MET A 130 10.50 12.50 6.87
C MET A 130 9.37 11.85 7.69
N VAL A 131 8.47 11.17 6.97
CA VAL A 131 7.36 10.37 7.54
C VAL A 131 7.67 8.90 7.34
N ASN A 132 7.69 8.13 8.43
CA ASN A 132 8.08 6.71 8.42
C ASN A 132 9.41 6.51 7.66
N PRO A 133 10.53 7.09 8.15
CA PRO A 133 11.80 7.13 7.45
C PRO A 133 12.32 5.72 7.17
N ILE A 134 12.61 5.42 5.91
CA ILE A 134 13.20 4.16 5.46
C ILE A 134 14.65 4.43 5.05
N THR A 135 15.59 3.85 5.79
CA THR A 135 17.01 3.84 5.39
C THR A 135 17.23 2.71 4.40
N THR A 136 17.60 3.06 3.17
CA THR A 136 17.95 2.11 2.11
C THR A 136 19.31 1.47 2.38
N HIS A 137 19.59 0.31 1.75
CA HIS A 137 20.87 -0.39 1.94
C HIS A 137 22.10 0.46 1.56
N CYS A 138 21.93 1.48 0.71
CA CYS A 138 23.00 2.40 0.33
C CYS A 138 23.27 3.51 1.37
N GLY A 139 22.58 3.50 2.51
CA GLY A 139 22.79 4.42 3.63
C GLY A 139 21.97 5.71 3.58
N HIS A 140 21.12 5.90 2.56
CA HIS A 140 20.28 7.09 2.42
C HIS A 140 18.85 6.84 2.91
N THR A 141 18.26 7.86 3.51
CA THR A 141 16.95 7.78 4.17
C THR A 141 15.92 8.70 3.49
N PHE A 142 14.71 8.18 3.30
CA PHE A 142 13.59 8.91 2.69
C PHE A 142 12.28 8.56 3.41
N CYS A 143 11.19 9.29 3.15
CA CYS A 143 9.86 8.83 3.55
C CYS A 143 9.56 7.46 2.92
N ARG A 144 8.80 6.61 3.62
CA ARG A 144 8.36 5.31 3.09
C ARG A 144 7.70 5.42 1.71
N LEU A 145 6.71 6.30 1.57
CA LEU A 145 5.99 6.43 0.30
C LEU A 145 6.87 7.04 -0.80
N CYS A 146 7.78 7.96 -0.46
CA CYS A 146 8.77 8.48 -1.41
C CYS A 146 9.69 7.38 -1.95
N VAL A 147 10.22 6.49 -1.10
CA VAL A 147 11.11 5.42 -1.57
C VAL A 147 10.38 4.35 -2.38
N LEU A 148 9.12 4.06 -2.05
CA LEU A 148 8.28 3.21 -2.89
C LEU A 148 8.01 3.87 -4.24
N GLN A 149 7.73 5.17 -4.29
CA GLN A 149 7.47 5.88 -5.56
C GLN A 149 8.74 5.92 -6.42
N MET A 150 9.92 6.14 -5.82
CA MET A 150 11.20 5.99 -6.53
C MET A 150 11.39 4.57 -7.07
N LYS A 151 11.04 3.54 -6.29
CA LYS A 151 11.12 2.13 -6.72
C LYS A 151 10.25 1.86 -7.94
N VAL A 152 9.04 2.43 -8.01
CA VAL A 152 8.16 2.25 -9.18
C VAL A 152 8.65 3.05 -10.39
N THR A 153 9.09 4.28 -10.20
CA THR A 153 9.33 5.22 -11.31
C THR A 153 10.73 5.17 -11.92
N THR A 154 11.77 4.88 -11.12
CA THR A 154 13.19 4.96 -11.54
C THR A 154 14.06 3.79 -11.07
N ASP A 155 13.62 3.06 -10.05
CA ASP A 155 14.35 1.99 -9.37
C ASP A 155 15.78 2.37 -8.90
N LYS A 156 15.99 3.65 -8.57
CA LYS A 156 17.29 4.17 -8.15
C LYS A 156 17.18 5.13 -6.99
N CYS A 157 18.15 5.09 -6.09
CA CYS A 157 18.28 6.07 -5.02
C CYS A 157 18.53 7.46 -5.62
N LEU A 158 17.77 8.48 -5.18
CA LEU A 158 17.94 9.85 -5.67
C LEU A 158 19.35 10.42 -5.40
N ASN A 159 19.99 10.02 -4.30
CA ASN A 159 21.27 10.58 -3.86
C ASN A 159 22.48 9.90 -4.53
N CYS A 160 22.53 8.57 -4.55
CA CYS A 160 23.71 7.83 -5.06
C CYS A 160 23.46 7.03 -6.34
N LYS A 161 22.24 7.04 -6.87
CA LYS A 161 21.82 6.33 -8.10
C LYS A 161 21.97 4.80 -8.07
N ARG A 162 22.34 4.20 -6.93
CA ARG A 162 22.34 2.74 -6.73
C ARG A 162 20.91 2.18 -6.82
N PRO A 163 20.75 0.93 -7.30
CA PRO A 163 19.44 0.29 -7.42
C PRO A 163 18.73 0.20 -6.08
N LEU A 164 17.40 0.24 -6.07
CA LEU A 164 16.62 0.09 -4.83
C LEU A 164 16.27 -1.39 -4.55
N PRO A 165 16.07 -1.78 -3.28
CA PRO A 165 15.57 -3.10 -2.93
C PRO A 165 14.23 -3.44 -3.62
N LYS A 166 13.82 -4.71 -3.55
CA LYS A 166 12.49 -5.14 -4.03
C LYS A 166 11.39 -4.32 -3.35
N PHE A 167 10.31 -4.06 -4.07
CA PHE A 167 9.18 -3.26 -3.59
C PHE A 167 8.62 -3.79 -2.26
N ALA A 168 8.29 -5.08 -2.21
CA ALA A 168 7.82 -5.74 -0.99
C ALA A 168 8.79 -5.63 0.19
N SER A 169 10.11 -5.62 -0.07
CA SER A 169 11.11 -5.44 0.98
C SER A 169 11.11 -4.01 1.56
N LEU A 170 10.92 -2.99 0.71
CA LEU A 170 10.79 -1.60 1.15
C LEU A 170 9.47 -1.34 1.87
N GLU A 171 8.38 -1.93 1.39
CA GLU A 171 7.06 -1.78 2.00
C GLU A 171 7.04 -2.38 3.41
N ALA A 172 7.57 -3.59 3.56
CA ALA A 172 7.65 -4.31 4.84
C ALA A 172 8.72 -3.79 5.80
N GLN A 173 9.67 -2.96 5.36
CA GLN A 173 10.79 -2.51 6.19
C GLN A 173 10.32 -1.64 7.36
N ALA A 174 10.72 -1.92 8.59
CA ALA A 174 10.36 -1.06 9.72
C ALA A 174 10.94 0.36 9.55
N PRO A 175 10.25 1.42 10.04
CA PRO A 175 10.81 2.76 10.03
C PRO A 175 12.10 2.80 10.88
N ASN A 176 13.01 3.71 10.55
CA ASN A 176 14.19 3.99 11.35
C ASN A 176 13.75 4.58 12.70
N TYR A 177 13.78 3.74 13.74
CA TYR A 177 13.26 4.09 15.06
C TYR A 177 14.05 5.24 15.70
N LEU A 178 15.36 5.30 15.45
CA LEU A 178 16.19 6.37 15.99
C LEU A 178 15.81 7.71 15.36
N LEU A 179 15.63 7.78 14.04
CA LEU A 179 15.20 9.00 13.37
C LEU A 179 13.77 9.41 13.77
N GLU A 180 12.87 8.45 13.99
CA GLU A 180 11.55 8.71 14.57
C GLU A 180 11.63 9.28 15.99
N SER A 181 12.52 8.75 16.84
CA SER A 181 12.76 9.27 18.20
C SER A 181 13.35 10.69 18.17
N VAL A 182 14.32 10.95 17.29
CA VAL A 182 14.91 12.29 17.11
C VAL A 182 13.85 13.28 16.63
N LYS A 183 13.06 12.92 15.62
CA LYS A 183 11.94 13.72 15.13
C LYS A 183 10.96 14.05 16.25
N ARG A 184 10.55 13.05 17.05
CA ARG A 184 9.61 13.25 18.16
C ARG A 184 10.17 14.21 19.21
N GLY A 185 11.44 14.07 19.58
CA GLY A 185 12.03 14.98 20.56
C GLY A 185 12.17 16.42 20.04
N LEU A 186 12.48 16.61 18.75
CA LEU A 186 12.45 17.93 18.10
C LEU A 186 11.03 18.52 18.02
N GLN A 187 10.00 17.69 17.82
CA GLN A 187 8.60 18.11 17.88
C GLN A 187 8.21 18.57 19.29
N SER A 188 8.60 17.81 20.33
CA SER A 188 8.38 18.20 21.73
C SER A 188 9.12 19.49 22.11
N ALA A 189 10.25 19.77 21.46
CA ALA A 189 10.99 21.02 21.62
C ALA A 189 10.41 22.20 20.81
N GLY A 190 9.33 21.99 20.04
CA GLY A 190 8.70 23.02 19.21
C GLY A 190 9.45 23.35 17.91
N ALA A 191 10.53 22.65 17.60
CA ALA A 191 11.37 22.90 16.42
C ALA A 191 10.76 22.36 15.12
N ILE A 192 10.04 21.25 15.23
CA ILE A 192 9.28 20.66 14.12
C ILE A 192 7.81 20.78 14.47
N ARG A 193 7.01 21.37 13.58
CA ARG A 193 5.56 21.40 13.76
C ARG A 193 5.05 19.97 13.80
N SER A 194 4.32 19.62 14.87
CA SER A 194 3.49 18.41 14.92
C SER A 194 2.30 18.61 13.98
N LEU A 195 2.56 18.66 12.67
CA LEU A 195 1.51 18.41 11.72
C LEU A 195 1.00 16.99 12.00
N PHE A 196 -0.30 16.76 11.88
CA PHE A 196 -0.84 15.42 11.69
C PHE A 196 -0.33 14.93 10.32
N ALA A 197 0.98 14.66 10.24
CA ALA A 197 1.79 14.58 9.02
C ALA A 197 1.61 13.24 8.29
N ASN A 198 0.42 12.67 8.39
CA ASN A 198 0.07 11.44 7.71
C ASN A 198 -0.97 11.68 6.61
N ASP A 199 -1.60 12.84 6.51
CA ASP A 199 -2.52 13.09 5.41
C ASP A 199 -1.72 13.34 4.13
N SER A 200 -1.71 12.31 3.28
CA SER A 200 -1.30 12.47 1.90
C SER A 200 -2.18 13.54 1.23
N PRO A 201 -1.65 14.27 0.23
CA PRO A 201 -2.43 15.27 -0.49
C PRO A 201 -3.63 14.68 -1.23
N PHE A 202 -3.66 13.36 -1.42
CA PHE A 202 -4.69 12.64 -2.14
C PHE A 202 -5.13 11.41 -1.33
N LEU A 203 -6.39 11.02 -1.45
CA LEU A 203 -6.96 9.80 -0.87
C LEU A 203 -6.71 9.74 0.65
N SER A 204 -7.18 10.77 1.33
CA SER A 204 -7.08 10.89 2.79
C SER A 204 -8.08 9.96 3.49
N VAL A 205 -7.84 9.69 4.78
CA VAL A 205 -8.71 8.84 5.60
C VAL A 205 -10.09 9.50 5.82
N THR A 206 -10.18 10.83 5.77
CA THR A 206 -11.34 11.59 6.24
C THR A 206 -12.19 12.19 5.10
N GLN A 207 -11.73 12.16 3.85
CA GLN A 207 -12.40 12.80 2.71
C GLN A 207 -12.81 11.77 1.67
N TRP A 208 -14.12 11.67 1.39
CA TRP A 208 -14.66 10.81 0.32
C TRP A 208 -14.79 11.53 -1.02
N HIS A 209 -14.69 12.86 -1.01
CA HIS A 209 -14.63 13.69 -2.22
C HIS A 209 -13.20 14.22 -2.34
N GLU A 210 -12.56 13.93 -3.46
CA GLU A 210 -11.15 14.22 -3.70
C GLU A 210 -11.02 14.96 -5.02
N THR A 211 -10.23 16.03 -5.07
CA THR A 211 -10.04 16.87 -6.26
C THR A 211 -8.65 16.71 -6.85
N ASP A 212 -8.53 16.98 -8.15
CA ASP A 212 -7.27 16.91 -8.89
C ASP A 212 -6.58 15.53 -8.82
N ILE A 213 -7.37 14.47 -8.69
CA ILE A 213 -6.86 13.10 -8.67
C ILE A 213 -6.44 12.71 -10.09
N PRO A 214 -5.16 12.37 -10.33
CA PRO A 214 -4.71 11.98 -11.65
C PRO A 214 -5.26 10.62 -12.06
N LEU A 215 -5.78 10.55 -13.29
CA LEU A 215 -6.43 9.36 -13.83
C LEU A 215 -5.47 8.55 -14.70
N PHE A 216 -5.48 7.24 -14.49
CA PHE A 216 -4.79 6.26 -15.33
C PHE A 216 -5.76 5.62 -16.32
N THR A 217 -5.69 6.04 -17.58
CA THR A 217 -6.61 5.64 -18.67
C THR A 217 -5.92 4.66 -19.63
N ASN A 218 -5.69 3.42 -19.21
CA ASN A 218 -5.02 2.39 -20.04
C ASN A 218 -5.99 1.34 -20.63
N GLY A 219 -7.28 1.68 -20.79
CA GLY A 219 -8.29 0.75 -21.31
C GLY A 219 -8.62 -0.43 -20.39
N SER A 220 -7.99 -0.52 -19.21
CA SER A 220 -8.21 -1.59 -18.24
C SER A 220 -9.46 -1.31 -17.42
N LEU A 221 -10.33 -2.32 -17.30
CA LEU A 221 -11.46 -2.32 -16.36
C LEU A 221 -11.09 -3.19 -15.17
N VAL A 222 -10.90 -2.55 -14.01
CA VAL A 222 -10.56 -3.23 -12.76
C VAL A 222 -11.75 -3.17 -11.82
N LEU A 223 -12.15 -4.30 -11.26
CA LEU A 223 -13.16 -4.38 -10.22
C LEU A 223 -12.52 -4.34 -8.82
N PRO A 224 -13.26 -3.94 -7.77
CA PRO A 224 -12.82 -4.10 -6.39
C PRO A 224 -12.35 -5.52 -6.07
N ASN A 225 -11.32 -5.63 -5.23
CA ASN A 225 -10.65 -6.88 -4.83
C ASN A 225 -10.03 -7.69 -5.98
N GLN A 226 -10.05 -7.18 -7.22
CA GLN A 226 -9.48 -7.86 -8.38
C GLN A 226 -7.96 -7.60 -8.44
N PRO A 227 -7.11 -8.64 -8.41
CA PRO A 227 -5.71 -8.50 -8.78
C PRO A 227 -5.60 -8.10 -10.26
N CYS A 228 -4.73 -7.15 -10.56
CA CYS A 228 -4.53 -6.64 -11.91
C CYS A 228 -3.05 -6.37 -12.19
N ARG A 229 -2.70 -6.46 -13.47
CA ARG A 229 -1.32 -6.28 -13.96
C ARG A 229 -1.30 -5.26 -15.07
N PHE A 230 -0.45 -4.24 -14.93
CA PHE A 230 -0.27 -3.17 -15.90
C PHE A 230 1.12 -3.26 -16.53
N PRO A 231 1.24 -3.76 -17.77
CA PRO A 231 2.48 -3.67 -18.52
C PRO A 231 2.63 -2.26 -19.10
N ILE A 232 3.71 -1.58 -18.73
CA ILE A 232 4.05 -0.22 -19.16
C ILE A 232 5.26 -0.29 -20.09
N PHE A 233 5.03 -0.17 -21.40
CA PHE A 233 6.06 -0.39 -22.43
C PHE A 233 6.22 0.78 -23.40
N THR A 234 5.35 1.80 -23.35
CA THR A 234 5.45 3.00 -24.20
C THR A 234 5.80 4.24 -23.38
N ALA A 235 6.49 5.20 -24.00
CA ALA A 235 6.86 6.46 -23.35
C ALA A 235 5.63 7.29 -22.88
N PRO A 236 4.53 7.42 -23.66
CA PRO A 236 3.31 8.09 -23.19
C PRO A 236 2.70 7.43 -21.95
N LEU A 237 2.57 6.09 -21.97
CA LEU A 237 2.01 5.35 -20.84
C LEU A 237 2.91 5.44 -19.60
N LEU A 238 4.23 5.48 -19.78
CA LEU A 238 5.20 5.70 -18.71
C LEU A 238 5.07 7.10 -18.09
N ARG A 239 4.85 8.14 -18.91
CA ARG A 239 4.57 9.50 -18.40
C ARG A 239 3.26 9.53 -17.63
N GLN A 240 2.19 8.98 -18.20
CA GLN A 240 0.90 8.89 -17.55
C GLN A 240 1.00 8.16 -16.20
N MET A 241 1.64 7.01 -16.16
CA MET A 241 1.87 6.24 -14.93
C MET A 241 2.61 7.07 -13.87
N ARG A 242 3.66 7.81 -14.25
CA ARG A 242 4.41 8.66 -13.29
C ARG A 242 3.55 9.73 -12.64
N HIS A 243 2.60 10.30 -13.38
CA HIS A 243 1.64 11.28 -12.87
C HIS A 243 0.49 10.64 -12.09
N ALA A 244 0.07 9.43 -12.49
CA ALA A 244 -1.05 8.71 -11.88
C ALA A 244 -0.77 8.10 -10.51
N ILE A 245 0.50 7.87 -10.17
CA ILE A 245 0.90 7.29 -8.89
C ILE A 245 0.76 8.34 -7.78
N VAL A 246 -0.18 8.11 -6.88
CA VAL A 246 -0.39 8.94 -5.69
C VAL A 246 -0.08 8.17 -4.42
N SER A 247 0.41 8.89 -3.42
CA SER A 247 0.53 8.37 -2.05
C SER A 247 -0.84 8.44 -1.37
N SER A 248 -1.25 7.39 -0.67
CA SER A 248 -2.50 7.38 0.10
C SER A 248 -2.27 7.01 1.56
N SER A 249 -2.79 7.86 2.45
CA SER A 249 -2.85 7.60 3.88
C SER A 249 -3.95 6.60 4.23
N ARG A 250 -5.10 6.66 3.53
CA ARG A 250 -6.21 5.70 3.66
C ARG A 250 -5.77 4.26 3.47
N TYR A 251 -5.01 3.98 2.41
CA TYR A 251 -4.61 2.62 2.07
C TYR A 251 -3.17 2.28 2.47
N ASN A 252 -2.49 3.23 3.12
CA ASN A 252 -1.10 3.11 3.56
C ASN A 252 -0.20 2.55 2.45
N GLY A 253 -0.14 3.24 1.31
CA GLY A 253 0.55 2.74 0.13
C GLY A 253 0.50 3.68 -1.06
N LEU A 254 0.97 3.19 -2.20
CA LEU A 254 0.86 3.88 -3.48
C LEU A 254 -0.38 3.38 -4.22
N CYS A 255 -1.16 4.31 -4.76
CA CYS A 255 -2.38 4.01 -5.48
C CYS A 255 -2.41 4.69 -6.86
N MET A 256 -3.30 4.21 -7.72
CA MET A 256 -3.68 4.87 -8.98
C MET A 256 -5.20 4.85 -9.12
N ALA A 257 -5.79 5.93 -9.65
CA ALA A 257 -7.21 5.97 -10.01
C ALA A 257 -7.38 5.47 -11.44
N VAL A 258 -7.85 4.23 -11.62
CA VAL A 258 -7.91 3.56 -12.93
C VAL A 258 -9.31 3.72 -13.54
N VAL A 259 -9.34 4.15 -14.80
CA VAL A 259 -10.59 4.37 -15.54
C VAL A 259 -10.52 3.63 -16.88
N HIS A 260 -11.60 2.93 -17.22
CA HIS A 260 -11.72 2.27 -18.52
C HIS A 260 -11.89 3.31 -19.64
N GLN A 261 -11.12 3.21 -20.73
CA GLN A 261 -11.29 4.10 -21.88
C GLN A 261 -12.60 3.75 -22.62
N GLY A 262 -13.57 4.66 -22.61
CA GLY A 262 -14.80 4.56 -23.41
C GLY A 262 -14.82 5.65 -24.47
N LEU A 263 -14.89 5.28 -25.75
CA LEU A 263 -15.43 6.15 -26.80
C LEU A 263 -16.91 5.78 -26.99
N PRO A 264 -17.85 6.73 -27.21
CA PRO A 264 -17.68 8.18 -27.33
C PRO A 264 -17.96 8.98 -26.05
N SER A 265 -18.40 8.32 -24.97
CA SER A 265 -18.59 8.93 -23.65
C SER A 265 -17.54 8.37 -22.69
N MET A 266 -16.69 9.23 -22.12
CA MET A 266 -15.73 8.80 -21.10
C MET A 266 -16.43 8.03 -19.98
N ALA A 267 -15.76 6.98 -19.47
CA ALA A 267 -16.24 6.24 -18.31
C ALA A 267 -16.42 7.20 -17.13
N GLN A 268 -17.61 7.14 -16.52
CA GLN A 268 -18.01 7.91 -15.34
C GLN A 268 -17.56 7.26 -14.03
N PHE A 269 -17.19 5.97 -14.07
CA PHE A 269 -16.76 5.20 -12.92
C PHE A 269 -15.38 4.62 -13.14
N GLY A 270 -14.65 4.45 -12.05
CA GLY A 270 -13.35 3.82 -12.02
C GLY A 270 -13.10 3.10 -10.69
N THR A 271 -11.90 2.55 -10.56
CA THR A 271 -11.47 1.83 -9.35
C THR A 271 -10.11 2.36 -8.91
N ILE A 272 -9.99 2.67 -7.63
CA ILE A 272 -8.69 2.94 -7.01
C ILE A 272 -7.97 1.60 -6.88
N VAL A 273 -6.74 1.53 -7.37
CA VAL A 273 -5.90 0.32 -7.24
C VAL A 273 -4.72 0.63 -6.35
N LYS A 274 -4.36 -0.28 -5.45
CA LYS A 274 -3.11 -0.22 -4.67
C LYS A 274 -2.03 -1.03 -5.36
N ILE A 275 -0.86 -0.41 -5.53
CA ILE A 275 0.33 -1.09 -6.05
C ILE A 275 0.87 -2.04 -5.00
N ILE A 276 1.03 -3.32 -5.38
CA ILE A 276 1.54 -4.39 -4.49
C ILE A 276 2.95 -4.85 -4.89
N SER A 277 3.32 -4.72 -6.16
CA SER A 277 4.66 -5.07 -6.64
C SER A 277 4.99 -4.35 -7.94
N VAL A 278 6.28 -4.22 -8.22
CA VAL A 278 6.80 -3.70 -9.48
C VAL A 278 8.01 -4.51 -9.93
N GLU A 279 8.03 -4.87 -11.21
CA GLU A 279 9.13 -5.54 -11.89
C GLU A 279 9.63 -4.65 -13.04
N HIS A 280 10.90 -4.28 -12.99
CA HIS A 280 11.56 -3.56 -14.09
C HIS A 280 12.23 -4.58 -15.01
N ARG A 281 11.77 -4.64 -16.26
CA ARG A 281 12.37 -5.43 -17.35
C ARG A 281 13.10 -4.48 -18.32
N HIS A 282 13.80 -5.04 -19.30
CA HIS A 282 14.60 -4.25 -20.25
C HIS A 282 13.75 -3.33 -21.12
N ASP A 283 12.51 -3.74 -21.42
CA ASP A 283 11.59 -3.12 -22.37
C ASP A 283 10.26 -2.65 -21.74
N ALA A 284 9.99 -3.05 -20.49
CA ALA A 284 8.73 -2.74 -19.83
C ALA A 284 8.87 -2.64 -18.31
N ILE A 285 7.98 -1.86 -17.69
CA ILE A 285 7.72 -1.90 -16.25
C ILE A 285 6.41 -2.66 -16.05
N ILE A 286 6.43 -3.72 -15.24
CA ILE A 286 5.23 -4.48 -14.91
C ILE A 286 4.81 -4.09 -13.49
N ILE A 287 3.63 -3.49 -13.36
CA ILE A 287 3.03 -3.16 -12.07
C ILE A 287 1.95 -4.19 -11.76
N ASP A 288 2.09 -4.86 -10.62
CA ASP A 288 1.01 -5.64 -10.03
C ASP A 288 0.29 -4.78 -9.00
N ALA A 289 -1.03 -4.80 -9.06
CA ALA A 289 -1.91 -4.03 -8.18
C ALA A 289 -3.16 -4.84 -7.80
N ILE A 290 -3.91 -4.33 -6.83
CA ILE A 290 -5.21 -4.86 -6.43
C ILE A 290 -6.24 -3.75 -6.40
N GLY A 291 -7.44 -4.02 -6.92
CA GLY A 291 -8.58 -3.12 -6.84
C GLY A 291 -9.05 -2.93 -5.40
N LEU A 292 -9.35 -1.68 -5.04
CA LEU A 292 -9.85 -1.26 -3.74
C LEU A 292 -11.26 -0.68 -3.92
N ASP A 293 -11.46 0.60 -3.61
CA ASP A 293 -12.75 1.26 -3.71
C ASP A 293 -13.06 1.69 -5.15
N ARG A 294 -14.36 1.72 -5.44
CA ARG A 294 -14.89 2.34 -6.65
C ARG A 294 -14.95 3.85 -6.46
N PHE A 295 -14.94 4.58 -7.56
CA PHE A 295 -15.22 6.00 -7.53
C PHE A 295 -16.05 6.43 -8.73
N LYS A 296 -16.79 7.51 -8.55
CA LYS A 296 -17.51 8.22 -9.58
C LYS A 296 -16.78 9.52 -9.91
N ILE A 297 -16.66 9.83 -11.20
CA ILE A 297 -16.09 11.08 -11.69
C ILE A 297 -17.18 12.14 -11.68
N GLU A 298 -16.95 13.24 -10.96
CA GLU A 298 -17.83 14.40 -10.95
C GLU A 298 -17.45 15.39 -12.06
N LYS A 299 -16.16 15.70 -12.16
CA LYS A 299 -15.57 16.64 -13.11
C LYS A 299 -14.19 16.17 -13.49
N TYR A 300 -13.76 16.48 -14.71
CA TYR A 300 -12.40 16.19 -15.16
C TYR A 300 -11.88 17.28 -16.08
N HIS A 301 -10.56 17.41 -16.13
CA HIS A 301 -9.89 18.27 -17.10
C HIS A 301 -8.49 17.72 -17.44
N GLN A 302 -8.00 18.10 -18.62
CA GLN A 302 -6.70 17.73 -19.12
C GLN A 302 -5.65 18.77 -18.68
N ILE A 303 -4.54 18.31 -18.12
CA ILE A 303 -3.41 19.20 -17.74
C ILE A 303 -2.30 19.12 -18.80
N GLU A 304 -1.99 17.92 -19.29
CA GLU A 304 -1.01 17.66 -20.35
C GLU A 304 -1.60 16.68 -21.38
N GLU A 305 -0.96 16.52 -22.54
CA GLU A 305 -1.44 15.62 -23.62
C GLU A 305 -1.77 14.20 -23.11
N ASP A 306 -1.00 13.67 -22.16
CA ASP A 306 -1.17 12.33 -21.59
C ASP A 306 -1.66 12.34 -20.12
N CYS A 307 -2.09 13.48 -19.59
CA CYS A 307 -2.42 13.64 -18.16
C CYS A 307 -3.81 14.24 -17.96
N MET A 308 -4.73 13.40 -17.50
CA MET A 308 -6.08 13.77 -17.07
C MET A 308 -6.14 13.76 -15.55
N VAL A 309 -6.82 14.73 -14.97
CA VAL A 309 -7.15 14.69 -13.54
C VAL A 309 -8.66 14.92 -13.34
N ALA A 310 -9.17 14.48 -12.21
CA ALA A 310 -10.59 14.55 -11.91
C ALA A 310 -10.89 14.87 -10.44
N SER A 311 -12.05 15.50 -10.25
CA SER A 311 -12.79 15.45 -8.99
C SER A 311 -13.59 14.15 -8.95
N ILE A 312 -13.41 13.37 -7.90
CA ILE A 312 -14.03 12.07 -7.73
C ILE A 312 -14.75 11.96 -6.39
N GLU A 313 -15.82 11.19 -6.38
CA GLU A 313 -16.52 10.69 -5.19
C GLU A 313 -16.16 9.21 -5.02
N VAL A 314 -15.49 8.86 -3.93
CA VAL A 314 -15.20 7.47 -3.59
C VAL A 314 -16.46 6.81 -3.03
N LEU A 315 -16.88 5.72 -3.67
CA LEU A 315 -18.08 4.97 -3.32
C LEU A 315 -17.69 3.85 -2.36
N VAL A 316 -18.18 3.94 -1.12
CA VAL A 316 -17.97 2.91 -0.10
C VAL A 316 -19.05 1.87 -0.26
N ASP A 317 -18.65 0.61 -0.41
CA ASP A 317 -19.62 -0.48 -0.33
C ASP A 317 -19.99 -0.66 1.14
N ASP A 318 -21.26 -0.42 1.48
CA ASP A 318 -21.82 -0.59 2.82
C ASP A 318 -21.72 -2.06 3.26
N GLU A 319 -20.61 -2.44 3.89
CA GLU A 319 -20.62 -3.60 4.78
C GLU A 319 -21.28 -3.16 6.10
N ILE A 320 -22.61 -3.24 6.10
CA ILE A 320 -23.49 -3.23 7.28
C ILE A 320 -23.16 -2.14 8.31
N VAL A 321 -23.62 -0.92 8.04
CA VAL A 321 -24.07 -0.05 9.13
C VAL A 321 -25.59 0.05 8.99
N PRO A 322 -26.38 -0.54 9.89
CA PRO A 322 -27.79 -0.16 9.98
C PRO A 322 -27.81 1.35 10.20
N ARG A 323 -28.44 2.11 9.32
CA ARG A 323 -28.74 3.52 9.60
C ARG A 323 -29.55 3.53 10.89
N VAL A 324 -28.93 3.97 11.98
CA VAL A 324 -29.58 4.16 13.28
C VAL A 324 -30.43 5.42 13.20
N ASP A 325 -31.43 5.41 12.32
CA ASP A 325 -32.44 6.46 12.24
C ASP A 325 -33.78 6.00 12.83
N ASP A 326 -33.97 4.70 13.10
CA ASP A 326 -35.10 4.20 13.87
C ASP A 326 -34.62 3.68 15.23
N HIS A 327 -34.72 4.58 16.22
CA HIS A 327 -34.67 4.39 17.66
C HIS A 327 -33.33 4.63 18.40
N LEU A 328 -33.35 5.77 19.11
CA LEU A 328 -32.76 6.04 20.44
C LEU A 328 -31.32 6.58 20.53
N HIS A 329 -31.25 7.90 20.76
CA HIS A 329 -30.25 8.64 21.53
C HIS A 329 -29.19 7.79 22.29
N CYS A 330 -27.95 7.74 21.79
CA CYS A 330 -26.78 7.82 22.67
C CYS A 330 -25.52 8.20 21.89
N SER A 331 -25.06 9.43 22.09
CA SER A 331 -23.74 9.89 21.73
C SER A 331 -22.69 9.23 22.65
N LYS A 332 -21.64 8.60 22.08
CA LYS A 332 -20.24 8.69 22.55
C LYS A 332 -19.26 7.92 21.66
N ARG A 333 -18.20 8.65 21.27
CA ARG A 333 -16.89 8.24 20.72
C ARG A 333 -16.58 6.73 20.78
N ILE A 334 -16.43 6.12 19.60
CA ILE A 334 -15.67 4.89 19.42
C ILE A 334 -14.54 5.19 18.44
N THR A 335 -13.32 4.91 18.89
CA THR A 335 -12.06 5.05 18.16
C THR A 335 -11.90 3.95 17.11
N ASN A 336 -11.22 4.29 16.01
CA ASN A 336 -10.85 3.42 14.89
C ASN A 336 -10.17 2.12 15.36
N ASN A 337 -10.96 1.07 15.53
CA ASN A 337 -10.61 -0.36 15.48
C ASN A 337 -11.84 -1.28 15.76
N ALA A 338 -13.07 -0.76 15.69
CA ALA A 338 -14.28 -1.44 16.20
C ALA A 338 -15.31 -1.84 15.13
N ASN A 339 -15.00 -1.71 13.84
CA ASN A 339 -15.96 -2.08 12.79
C ASN A 339 -16.09 -3.61 12.65
N ASP A 340 -14.99 -4.35 12.76
CA ASP A 340 -15.01 -5.82 12.73
C ASP A 340 -15.74 -6.40 13.95
N ASP A 341 -15.55 -5.81 15.14
CA ASP A 341 -16.17 -6.28 16.39
C ASP A 341 -17.71 -6.06 16.40
N TYR A 342 -18.20 -5.00 15.76
CA TYR A 342 -19.65 -4.69 15.75
C TYR A 342 -20.41 -5.55 14.73
N ALA A 343 -19.88 -5.72 13.52
CA ALA A 343 -20.47 -6.60 12.52
C ALA A 343 -20.45 -8.07 12.99
N GLN A 344 -19.35 -8.50 13.62
CA GLN A 344 -19.24 -9.83 14.22
C GLN A 344 -20.21 -9.99 15.39
N ALA A 345 -20.39 -8.98 16.24
CA ALA A 345 -21.39 -9.02 17.32
C ALA A 345 -22.83 -9.14 16.80
N LEU A 346 -23.22 -8.41 15.74
CA LEU A 346 -24.55 -8.53 15.13
C LEU A 346 -24.81 -9.92 14.56
N ILE A 347 -23.78 -10.54 13.96
CA ILE A 347 -23.81 -11.92 13.47
C ILE A 347 -23.93 -12.92 14.64
N ASP A 348 -23.22 -12.68 15.74
CA ASP A 348 -23.26 -13.51 16.96
C ASP A 348 -24.63 -13.42 17.67
N PHE A 349 -25.36 -12.31 17.51
CA PHE A 349 -26.75 -12.13 17.97
C PHE A 349 -27.81 -12.62 16.96
N GLY A 350 -27.40 -13.21 15.84
CA GLY A 350 -28.30 -13.83 14.86
C GLY A 350 -28.97 -12.87 13.86
N PHE A 351 -28.54 -11.61 13.80
CA PHE A 351 -29.03 -10.66 12.78
C PHE A 351 -28.22 -10.84 11.49
N MET A 352 -28.83 -11.49 10.49
CA MET A 352 -28.24 -11.59 9.15
C MET A 352 -28.54 -10.33 8.33
N PRO A 353 -27.58 -9.82 7.53
CA PRO A 353 -27.84 -8.69 6.65
C PRO A 353 -28.93 -9.02 5.61
N PRO A 354 -29.69 -8.02 5.12
CA PRO A 354 -30.79 -8.24 4.16
C PRO A 354 -30.37 -8.94 2.86
N THR A 355 -29.09 -8.84 2.50
CA THR A 355 -28.49 -9.44 1.31
C THR A 355 -27.98 -10.87 1.53
N TYR A 356 -28.01 -11.38 2.77
CA TYR A 356 -27.42 -12.68 3.13
C TYR A 356 -28.04 -13.85 2.37
N ASP A 357 -29.36 -13.88 2.20
CA ASP A 357 -30.03 -14.99 1.50
C ASP A 357 -29.66 -15.02 0.02
N THR A 358 -29.62 -13.85 -0.62
CA THR A 358 -29.17 -13.70 -2.01
C THR A 358 -27.69 -14.06 -2.16
N ALA A 359 -26.85 -13.63 -1.22
CA ALA A 359 -25.43 -13.97 -1.19
C ALA A 359 -25.21 -15.48 -0.97
N SER A 360 -25.99 -16.11 -0.09
CA SER A 360 -25.97 -17.55 0.17
C SER A 360 -26.39 -18.33 -1.07
N THR A 361 -27.43 -17.86 -1.76
CA THR A 361 -27.87 -18.43 -3.04
C THR A 361 -26.76 -18.34 -4.08
N LEU A 362 -26.15 -17.16 -4.25
CA LEU A 362 -25.04 -16.95 -5.18
C LEU A 362 -23.86 -17.88 -4.86
N HIS A 363 -23.49 -17.99 -3.59
CA HIS A 363 -22.41 -18.86 -3.13
C HIS A 363 -22.68 -20.33 -3.45
N GLN A 364 -23.89 -20.83 -3.17
CA GLN A 364 -24.26 -22.21 -3.53
C GLN A 364 -24.22 -22.44 -5.03
N ARG A 365 -24.73 -21.50 -5.85
CA ARG A 365 -24.68 -21.61 -7.31
C ARG A 365 -23.26 -21.73 -7.85
N ILE A 366 -22.30 -21.02 -7.26
CA ILE A 366 -20.88 -21.20 -7.62
C ILE A 366 -20.41 -22.61 -7.27
N LEU A 367 -20.72 -23.13 -6.08
CA LEU A 367 -20.35 -24.49 -5.68
C LEU A 367 -20.98 -25.55 -6.59
N ASP A 368 -22.23 -25.35 -7.02
CA ASP A 368 -22.92 -26.25 -7.96
C ASP A 368 -22.18 -26.29 -9.32
N MET A 369 -21.66 -25.15 -9.80
CA MET A 369 -20.85 -25.11 -11.03
C MET A 369 -19.51 -25.87 -10.92
N VAL A 370 -18.99 -26.05 -9.71
CA VAL A 370 -17.77 -26.83 -9.44
C VAL A 370 -18.07 -28.33 -9.49
N GLN A 371 -19.27 -28.73 -9.09
CA GLN A 371 -19.66 -30.14 -8.97
C GLN A 371 -19.90 -30.78 -10.35
N SER A 372 -18.86 -31.42 -10.89
CA SER A 372 -18.98 -32.48 -11.88
C SER A 372 -17.86 -33.50 -11.65
N SER A 373 -18.22 -34.77 -11.44
CA SER A 373 -17.24 -35.83 -11.22
C SER A 373 -16.52 -36.15 -12.53
N PRO A 374 -15.17 -36.17 -12.57
CA PRO A 374 -14.45 -36.63 -13.74
C PRO A 374 -14.74 -38.13 -13.94
N THR A 375 -15.32 -38.47 -15.08
CA THR A 375 -15.59 -39.85 -15.51
C THR A 375 -15.07 -40.06 -16.93
N PRO A 376 -14.82 -41.30 -17.37
CA PRO A 376 -14.22 -41.58 -18.68
C PRO A 376 -15.18 -41.42 -19.87
N SER A 377 -16.48 -41.20 -19.64
CA SER A 377 -17.44 -40.99 -20.73
C SER A 377 -17.52 -39.49 -21.05
N LEU A 378 -17.23 -39.12 -22.30
CA LEU A 378 -17.25 -37.72 -22.79
C LEU A 378 -18.55 -36.98 -22.42
N ASN A 379 -19.68 -37.68 -22.41
CA ASN A 379 -20.99 -37.11 -22.04
C ASN A 379 -21.09 -36.70 -20.57
N ILE A 380 -20.45 -37.44 -19.66
CA ILE A 380 -20.47 -37.18 -18.22
C ILE A 380 -19.30 -36.26 -17.84
N SER A 381 -18.13 -36.36 -18.52
CA SER A 381 -17.00 -35.43 -18.33
C SER A 381 -17.34 -33.97 -18.69
N THR A 382 -18.40 -33.74 -19.47
CA THR A 382 -18.88 -32.42 -19.92
C THR A 382 -20.18 -31.98 -19.23
N GLU A 383 -20.63 -32.69 -18.18
CA GLU A 383 -21.91 -32.43 -17.54
C GLU A 383 -21.90 -31.16 -16.66
N GLY A 384 -20.75 -30.77 -16.10
CA GLY A 384 -20.57 -29.51 -15.36
C GLY A 384 -20.22 -28.32 -16.25
N LEU A 385 -20.48 -27.09 -15.76
CA LEU A 385 -20.21 -25.86 -16.50
C LEU A 385 -18.71 -25.52 -16.57
N LEU A 386 -18.03 -25.42 -15.42
CA LEU A 386 -16.61 -25.04 -15.33
C LEU A 386 -15.74 -26.07 -14.58
N GLY A 387 -16.33 -26.83 -13.65
CA GLY A 387 -15.67 -27.96 -12.97
C GLY A 387 -14.61 -27.57 -11.92
N PRO A 388 -13.99 -28.55 -11.25
CA PRO A 388 -13.09 -28.33 -10.11
C PRO A 388 -11.76 -27.67 -10.49
N VAL A 389 -11.21 -27.99 -11.67
CA VAL A 389 -9.93 -27.42 -12.12
C VAL A 389 -10.04 -25.91 -12.35
N TRP A 390 -11.15 -25.45 -12.94
CA TRP A 390 -11.39 -24.01 -13.09
C TRP A 390 -11.47 -23.35 -11.72
N PHE A 391 -12.21 -23.93 -10.78
CA PHE A 391 -12.40 -23.37 -9.44
C PHE A 391 -11.07 -23.24 -8.68
N GLU A 392 -10.24 -24.28 -8.69
CA GLU A 392 -8.90 -24.25 -8.09
C GLU A 392 -8.03 -23.15 -8.71
N ASN A 393 -8.05 -22.99 -10.04
CA ASN A 393 -7.31 -21.94 -10.72
C ASN A 393 -7.81 -20.54 -10.34
N MET A 394 -9.13 -20.33 -10.28
CA MET A 394 -9.70 -19.05 -9.87
C MET A 394 -9.34 -18.71 -8.43
N GLN A 395 -9.36 -19.71 -7.53
CA GLN A 395 -8.95 -19.51 -6.14
C GLN A 395 -7.46 -19.16 -6.00
N GLN A 396 -6.59 -19.73 -6.85
CA GLN A 396 -5.17 -19.38 -6.86
C GLN A 396 -4.93 -17.94 -7.36
N ILE A 397 -5.74 -17.45 -8.30
CA ILE A 397 -5.56 -16.11 -8.89
C ILE A 397 -6.22 -15.03 -8.03
N TYR A 398 -7.48 -15.23 -7.62
CA TYR A 398 -8.32 -14.22 -6.96
C TYR A 398 -8.46 -14.43 -5.44
N GLY A 399 -7.86 -15.49 -4.89
CA GLY A 399 -8.03 -15.89 -3.51
C GLY A 399 -9.26 -16.79 -3.29
N PRO A 400 -9.46 -17.29 -2.06
CA PRO A 400 -10.53 -18.22 -1.75
C PRO A 400 -11.91 -17.61 -2.00
N LEU A 401 -12.89 -18.47 -2.26
CA LEU A 401 -14.30 -18.07 -2.39
C LEU A 401 -14.76 -17.41 -1.08
N PRO A 402 -15.17 -16.13 -1.09
CA PRO A 402 -15.59 -15.43 0.13
C PRO A 402 -16.87 -16.03 0.71
N SER A 403 -17.05 -15.88 2.02
CA SER A 403 -18.25 -16.37 2.70
C SER A 403 -19.48 -15.52 2.34
N PRO A 404 -20.72 -16.06 2.43
CA PRO A 404 -21.94 -15.28 2.26
C PRO A 404 -22.10 -14.10 3.24
N LYS A 405 -21.36 -14.14 4.37
CA LYS A 405 -21.31 -13.03 5.35
C LYS A 405 -20.58 -11.80 4.79
N GLU A 406 -19.63 -12.02 3.89
CA GLU A 406 -18.88 -10.98 3.16
C GLU A 406 -19.53 -10.75 1.79
N ALA A 407 -20.83 -10.43 1.77
CA ALA A 407 -21.64 -10.40 0.55
C ALA A 407 -21.05 -9.49 -0.56
N SER A 408 -20.51 -8.33 -0.21
CA SER A 408 -19.84 -7.43 -1.16
C SER A 408 -18.61 -8.08 -1.79
N ARG A 409 -17.73 -8.65 -0.96
CA ARG A 409 -16.53 -9.35 -1.40
C ARG A 409 -16.86 -10.56 -2.28
N LEU A 410 -17.86 -11.37 -1.90
CA LEU A 410 -18.36 -12.49 -2.70
C LEU A 410 -18.83 -12.00 -4.07
N CYS A 411 -19.61 -10.92 -4.10
CA CYS A 411 -20.16 -10.33 -5.31
C CYS A 411 -19.04 -9.92 -6.29
N TRP A 412 -18.01 -9.24 -5.79
CA TRP A 412 -16.85 -8.84 -6.60
C TRP A 412 -15.97 -10.02 -7.04
N TRP A 413 -15.80 -11.02 -6.19
CA TRP A 413 -15.09 -12.25 -6.54
C TRP A 413 -15.78 -12.95 -7.71
N VAL A 414 -17.10 -13.14 -7.63
CA VAL A 414 -17.89 -13.74 -8.71
C VAL A 414 -17.78 -12.95 -10.01
N ALA A 415 -17.96 -11.62 -9.95
CA ALA A 415 -17.82 -10.78 -11.13
C ALA A 415 -16.40 -10.79 -11.72
N SER A 416 -15.38 -11.08 -10.91
CA SER A 416 -13.99 -11.18 -11.36
C SER A 416 -13.68 -12.50 -12.07
N VAL A 417 -14.28 -13.62 -11.63
CA VAL A 417 -13.99 -14.96 -12.16
C VAL A 417 -14.89 -15.39 -13.31
N LEU A 418 -16.11 -14.85 -13.40
CA LEU A 418 -17.04 -15.19 -14.46
C LEU A 418 -16.64 -14.52 -15.79
N PRO A 419 -16.74 -15.25 -16.92
CA PRO A 419 -16.53 -14.66 -18.23
C PRO A 419 -17.64 -13.66 -18.55
N GLY A 420 -17.27 -12.51 -19.11
CA GLY A 420 -18.22 -11.46 -19.49
C GLY A 420 -17.54 -10.35 -20.28
N SER A 421 -18.32 -9.57 -21.02
CA SER A 421 -17.82 -8.42 -21.77
C SER A 421 -17.43 -7.26 -20.84
N ASN A 422 -16.52 -6.39 -21.29
CA ASN A 422 -16.21 -5.16 -20.54
C ASN A 422 -17.43 -4.26 -20.36
N THR A 423 -18.41 -4.30 -21.27
CA THR A 423 -19.67 -3.54 -21.15
C THR A 423 -20.50 -4.02 -19.96
N GLU A 424 -20.69 -5.34 -19.81
CA GLU A 424 -21.42 -5.92 -18.68
C GLU A 424 -20.67 -5.68 -17.36
N ARG A 425 -19.36 -5.89 -17.35
CA ARG A 425 -18.51 -5.63 -16.18
C ARG A 425 -18.52 -4.14 -15.79
N TYR A 426 -18.56 -3.23 -16.75
CA TYR A 426 -18.64 -1.79 -16.47
C TYR A 426 -20.01 -1.40 -15.92
N ALA A 427 -21.09 -1.95 -16.46
CA ALA A 427 -22.42 -1.78 -15.89
C ALA A 427 -22.45 -2.28 -14.43
N PHE A 428 -21.86 -3.45 -14.17
CA PHE A 428 -21.73 -4.00 -12.83
C PHE A 428 -20.91 -3.11 -11.89
N LEU A 429 -19.78 -2.55 -12.37
CA LEU A 429 -18.98 -1.56 -11.63
C LEU A 429 -19.79 -0.31 -11.30
N SER A 430 -20.74 0.08 -12.14
CA SER A 430 -21.56 1.28 -11.98
C SER A 430 -22.80 1.06 -11.09
N THR A 431 -23.17 -0.20 -10.81
CA THR A 431 -24.34 -0.53 -9.98
C THR A 431 -24.07 -0.24 -8.51
N ASP A 432 -24.82 0.70 -7.93
CA ASP A 432 -24.63 1.15 -6.55
C ASP A 432 -25.02 0.07 -5.52
N ARG A 433 -26.30 -0.33 -5.53
CA ARG A 433 -26.89 -1.27 -4.58
C ARG A 433 -26.25 -2.65 -4.65
N LEU A 434 -25.90 -3.19 -3.49
CA LEU A 434 -25.35 -4.55 -3.37
C LEU A 434 -26.36 -5.63 -3.77
N SER A 435 -27.65 -5.45 -3.45
CA SER A 435 -28.73 -6.36 -3.86
C SER A 435 -28.75 -6.56 -5.38
N ASP A 436 -28.71 -5.45 -6.11
CA ASP A 436 -28.83 -5.43 -7.56
C ASP A 436 -27.59 -6.06 -8.22
N ARG A 437 -26.40 -5.86 -7.62
CA ARG A 437 -25.17 -6.53 -8.04
C ARG A 437 -25.23 -8.05 -7.80
N LEU A 438 -25.71 -8.49 -6.64
CA LEU A 438 -25.86 -9.92 -6.34
C LEU A 438 -26.85 -10.60 -7.30
N GLU A 439 -27.98 -9.98 -7.57
CA GLU A 439 -28.97 -10.47 -8.54
C GLU A 439 -28.37 -10.52 -9.95
N THR A 440 -27.63 -9.49 -10.35
CA THR A 440 -26.93 -9.47 -11.65
C THR A 440 -25.93 -10.62 -11.76
N ALA A 441 -25.15 -10.90 -10.70
CA ALA A 441 -24.21 -12.02 -10.69
C ALA A 441 -24.92 -13.38 -10.83
N ILE A 442 -26.07 -13.57 -10.16
CA ILE A 442 -26.90 -14.78 -10.31
C ILE A 442 -27.43 -14.89 -11.75
N LEU A 443 -27.87 -13.78 -12.35
CA LEU A 443 -28.32 -13.75 -13.74
C LEU A 443 -27.21 -14.14 -14.72
N TRP A 444 -25.97 -13.69 -14.50
CA TRP A 444 -24.83 -14.11 -15.33
C TRP A 444 -24.61 -15.63 -15.26
N ILE A 445 -24.68 -16.22 -14.06
CA ILE A 445 -24.56 -17.69 -13.90
C ILE A 445 -25.67 -18.40 -14.68
N ASN A 446 -26.94 -17.97 -14.52
CA ASN A 446 -28.07 -18.56 -15.25
C ASN A 446 -27.89 -18.49 -16.78
N GLN A 447 -27.37 -17.36 -17.28
CA GLN A 447 -27.10 -17.18 -18.71
C GLN A 447 -26.00 -18.12 -19.18
N LEU A 448 -24.91 -18.27 -18.41
CA LEU A 448 -23.81 -19.18 -18.74
C LEU A 448 -24.26 -20.64 -18.75
N GLU A 449 -25.04 -21.07 -17.76
CA GLU A 449 -25.61 -22.42 -17.71
C GLU A 449 -26.55 -22.71 -18.91
N SER A 450 -27.39 -21.73 -19.27
CA SER A 450 -28.29 -21.84 -20.43
C SER A 450 -27.51 -21.95 -21.74
N GLN A 451 -26.46 -21.13 -21.91
CA GLN A 451 -25.59 -21.18 -23.08
C GLN A 451 -24.85 -22.51 -23.17
N TRP A 452 -24.27 -22.98 -22.06
CA TRP A 452 -23.58 -24.26 -21.99
C TRP A 452 -24.48 -25.43 -22.34
N THR A 453 -25.68 -25.48 -21.76
CA THR A 453 -26.66 -26.54 -22.03
C THR A 453 -27.00 -26.60 -23.52
N ARG A 454 -27.18 -25.45 -24.16
CA ARG A 454 -27.45 -25.36 -25.60
C ARG A 454 -26.25 -25.83 -26.43
N CYS A 455 -25.06 -25.31 -26.16
CA CYS A 455 -23.83 -25.67 -26.87
C CYS A 455 -23.52 -27.17 -26.74
N ARG A 456 -23.63 -27.73 -25.53
CA ARG A 456 -23.45 -29.16 -25.26
C ARG A 456 -24.46 -29.99 -26.04
N SER A 457 -25.74 -29.63 -26.00
CA SER A 457 -26.79 -30.35 -26.72
C SER A 457 -26.53 -30.37 -28.24
N SER A 458 -26.15 -29.22 -28.82
CA SER A 458 -25.78 -29.15 -30.23
C SER A 458 -24.55 -30.00 -30.57
N ALA A 459 -23.52 -29.98 -29.72
CA ALA A 459 -22.31 -30.77 -29.92
C ALA A 459 -22.59 -32.29 -29.86
N VAL A 460 -23.35 -32.74 -28.85
CA VAL A 460 -23.75 -34.15 -28.71
C VAL A 460 -24.60 -34.60 -29.90
N HIS A 461 -25.52 -33.75 -30.37
CA HIS A 461 -26.32 -34.04 -31.57
C HIS A 461 -25.45 -34.17 -32.82
N ALA A 462 -24.50 -33.25 -33.04
CA ALA A 462 -23.59 -33.30 -34.18
C ALA A 462 -22.69 -34.55 -34.18
N ILE A 463 -22.15 -34.93 -33.01
CA ILE A 463 -21.35 -36.15 -32.85
C ILE A 463 -22.20 -37.39 -33.18
N SER A 464 -23.42 -37.45 -32.66
CA SER A 464 -24.34 -38.56 -32.92
C SER A 464 -24.65 -38.71 -34.40
N GLN A 465 -24.89 -37.60 -35.11
CA GLN A 465 -25.10 -37.59 -36.56
C GLN A 465 -23.87 -38.04 -37.35
N ALA A 466 -22.66 -37.60 -36.95
CA ALA A 466 -21.42 -37.99 -37.61
C ALA A 466 -21.14 -39.50 -37.46
N ILE A 467 -21.43 -40.09 -36.30
CA ILE A 467 -21.29 -41.54 -36.08
C ILE A 467 -22.27 -42.32 -36.97
N LEU A 468 -23.52 -41.85 -37.08
CA LEU A 468 -24.53 -42.49 -37.94
C LEU A 468 -24.17 -42.42 -39.43
N GLN A 469 -23.44 -41.39 -39.87
CA GLN A 469 -23.00 -41.26 -41.27
C GLN A 469 -21.77 -42.13 -41.62
N GLN A 470 -21.06 -42.67 -40.62
CA GLN A 470 -19.90 -43.55 -40.80
C GLN A 470 -20.25 -45.05 -40.76
N GLN A 471 -21.50 -45.38 -40.42
CA GLN A 471 -22.07 -46.74 -40.48
C GLN A 471 -22.86 -46.90 -41.77
#